data_AF-A0A1H6AUE8-F1
#
_entry.id   AF-A0A1H6AUE8-F1
#
_cell.length_a   1.000
_cell.length_b   1.000
_cell.length_c   1.000
_cell.angle_alpha   90.00
_cell.angle_beta   90.00
_cell.angle_gamma   90.00
#
_symmetry.space_group_name_H-M   'P 1'
#
loop_
_entity.id
_entity.type
_entity.pdbx_description
1 polymer ?
#
loop_
_entity_poly.entity_id
_entity_poly.type
_entity_poly.pdbx_seq_one_letter_code
_entity_poly.pdbx_strand_id
1 'polypeptide(L)'
;MTLRFFQWFGRWSFPEGFGRRVAAGLIITVVLVSLVLSALLNRLVPGSMSYGDLMTRSQPASFYLPDEDFTYRDRSVIESFTSLALTKQALRKEEATSAFIPGKEPLRLSYENSKGRIILVDADGRIYTPVSKAELRNESRLHWLWWKLDTGRSSYLYYVTEPDAAVARLAEQIKSSAPVQAAGAAG
;
A
#
# COMPACT_ATOMS: atom_id res chain seq x y z
N MET A 1 21.97 -46.49 -50.66
CA MET A 1 22.75 -45.36 -50.14
C MET A 1 21.98 -44.70 -49.00
N THR A 2 22.05 -45.26 -47.80
CA THR A 2 21.53 -44.68 -46.56
C THR A 2 22.27 -45.39 -45.42
N LEU A 3 22.47 -44.70 -44.30
CA LEU A 3 23.15 -45.15 -43.06
C LEU A 3 24.67 -44.86 -42.97
N ARG A 4 25.05 -43.57 -42.89
CA ARG A 4 26.31 -43.16 -42.21
C ARG A 4 26.23 -41.83 -41.43
N PHE A 5 25.05 -41.28 -41.15
CA PHE A 5 24.93 -39.99 -40.46
C PHE A 5 24.70 -40.07 -38.93
N PHE A 6 24.51 -41.25 -38.35
CA PHE A 6 24.10 -41.40 -36.94
C PHE A 6 25.21 -41.81 -35.95
N GLN A 7 26.48 -41.87 -36.35
CA GLN A 7 27.57 -42.29 -35.45
C GLN A 7 28.36 -41.14 -34.80
N TRP A 8 28.00 -39.88 -35.04
CA TRP A 8 28.78 -38.74 -34.53
C TRP A 8 28.36 -38.19 -33.17
N PHE A 9 27.22 -38.63 -32.60
CA PHE A 9 26.75 -38.14 -31.29
C PHE A 9 27.10 -39.04 -30.09
N GLY A 10 27.82 -40.15 -30.31
CA GLY A 10 28.02 -41.21 -29.30
C GLY A 10 29.18 -41.03 -28.31
N ARG A 11 29.91 -39.90 -28.31
CA ARG A 11 31.03 -39.67 -27.38
C ARG A 11 31.05 -38.25 -26.84
N TRP A 12 29.99 -37.87 -26.13
CA TRP A 12 30.10 -36.79 -25.15
C TRP A 12 30.16 -37.44 -23.77
N SER A 13 31.37 -37.77 -23.31
CA SER A 13 31.61 -38.11 -21.92
C SER A 13 31.47 -36.83 -21.11
N PHE A 14 30.30 -36.58 -20.53
CA PHE A 14 30.12 -35.45 -19.62
C PHE A 14 31.06 -35.67 -18.43
N PRO A 15 31.93 -34.69 -18.09
CA PRO A 15 32.87 -34.84 -16.99
C PRO A 15 32.12 -35.14 -15.69
N GLU A 16 32.72 -35.95 -14.80
CA GLU A 16 32.12 -36.25 -13.50
C GLU A 16 31.71 -34.95 -12.78
N GLY A 17 30.46 -34.89 -12.34
CA GLY A 17 29.90 -33.70 -11.71
C GLY A 17 29.40 -32.61 -12.67
N PHE A 18 29.41 -32.80 -14.00
CA PHE A 18 28.81 -31.86 -14.96
C PHE A 18 27.34 -31.59 -14.64
N GLY A 19 26.54 -32.64 -14.40
CA GLY A 19 25.14 -32.50 -13.98
C GLY A 19 24.97 -31.72 -12.67
N ARG A 20 25.87 -31.94 -11.69
CA ARG A 20 25.88 -31.18 -10.42
C ARG A 20 26.24 -29.71 -10.62
N ARG A 21 27.20 -29.40 -11.49
CA ARG A 21 27.60 -28.02 -11.81
C ARG A 21 26.52 -27.27 -12.60
N VAL A 22 25.86 -27.94 -13.54
CA VAL A 22 24.71 -27.37 -14.28
C VAL A 22 23.53 -27.14 -13.34
N ALA A 23 23.21 -28.11 -12.47
CA ALA A 23 22.15 -27.95 -11.47
C ALA A 23 22.47 -26.83 -10.46
N ALA A 24 23.71 -26.75 -9.95
CA ALA A 24 24.13 -25.67 -9.06
C ALA A 24 24.08 -24.30 -9.77
N GLY A 25 24.51 -24.22 -11.03
CA GLY A 25 24.39 -23.02 -11.85
C GLY A 25 22.94 -22.57 -12.03
N LEU A 26 22.04 -23.51 -12.37
CA LEU A 26 20.60 -23.24 -12.48
C LEU A 26 20.01 -22.74 -11.15
N ILE A 27 20.35 -23.36 -10.02
CA ILE A 27 19.90 -22.91 -8.69
C ILE A 27 20.38 -21.48 -8.42
N ILE A 28 21.66 -21.18 -8.67
CA ILE A 28 22.23 -19.83 -8.47
C ILE A 28 21.51 -18.82 -9.37
N THR A 29 21.26 -19.15 -10.64
CA THR A 29 20.51 -18.27 -11.55
C THR A 29 19.08 -18.04 -11.07
N VAL A 30 18.37 -19.08 -10.63
CA VAL A 30 17.01 -18.96 -10.09
C VAL A 30 16.99 -18.08 -8.84
N VAL A 31 17.96 -18.24 -7.94
CA VAL A 31 18.10 -17.40 -6.74
C VAL A 31 18.36 -15.95 -7.12
N LEU A 32 19.29 -15.68 -8.05
CA LEU A 32 19.59 -14.32 -8.52
C LEU A 32 18.38 -13.67 -9.19
N VAL A 33 17.68 -14.38 -10.07
CA VAL A 33 16.46 -13.89 -10.71
C VAL A 33 15.39 -13.60 -9.67
N SER A 34 15.22 -14.46 -8.66
CA SER A 34 14.26 -14.26 -7.57
C SER A 34 14.60 -13.05 -6.71
N LEU A 35 15.88 -12.79 -6.45
CA LEU A 35 16.35 -11.61 -5.71
C LEU A 35 16.10 -10.33 -6.50
N VAL A 36 16.46 -10.31 -7.79
CA VAL A 36 16.22 -9.16 -8.68
C VAL A 36 14.72 -8.88 -8.78
N LEU A 37 13.91 -9.92 -8.97
CA LEU A 37 12.45 -9.81 -9.01
C LEU A 37 11.90 -9.24 -7.71
N SER A 38 12.37 -9.72 -6.56
CA SER A 38 11.95 -9.24 -5.24
C SER A 38 12.32 -7.77 -5.02
N ALA A 39 13.52 -7.37 -5.44
CA ALA A 39 13.97 -5.98 -5.34
C ALA A 39 13.13 -5.04 -6.23
N LEU A 40 12.85 -5.45 -7.47
CA LEU A 40 11.97 -4.71 -8.38
C LEU A 40 10.54 -4.59 -7.82
N LEU A 41 10.01 -5.67 -7.25
CA LEU A 41 8.69 -5.67 -6.62
C LEU A 41 8.62 -4.74 -5.40
N ASN A 42 9.62 -4.76 -4.53
CA ASN A 42 9.66 -3.91 -3.35
C ASN A 42 9.80 -2.42 -3.70
N ARG A 43 10.39 -2.10 -4.87
CA ARG A 43 10.45 -0.73 -5.39
C ARG A 43 9.11 -0.22 -5.92
N LEU A 44 8.29 -1.11 -6.49
CA LEU A 44 6.98 -0.76 -7.04
C LEU A 44 5.92 -0.62 -5.94
N VAL A 45 5.91 -1.56 -5.01
CA VAL A 45 4.90 -1.66 -3.95
C VAL A 45 5.59 -2.11 -2.68
N PRO A 46 6.25 -1.19 -1.96
CA PRO A 46 6.97 -1.54 -0.74
C PRO A 46 6.03 -2.15 0.31
N GLY A 47 6.56 -3.06 1.12
CA GLY A 47 5.80 -3.64 2.24
C GLY A 47 5.48 -2.64 3.35
N SER A 48 6.28 -1.57 3.45
CA SER A 48 6.15 -0.50 4.44
C SER A 48 6.64 0.82 3.86
N MET A 49 6.02 1.93 4.25
CA MET A 49 6.46 3.30 3.90
C MET A 49 6.23 4.25 5.06
N SER A 50 6.98 5.34 5.11
CA SER A 50 6.62 6.46 5.98
C SER A 50 5.30 7.07 5.51
N TYR A 51 4.43 7.43 6.45
CA TYR A 51 3.21 8.18 6.13
C TYR A 51 3.51 9.48 5.39
N GLY A 52 4.65 10.13 5.70
CA GLY A 52 5.10 11.33 5.00
C GLY A 52 5.58 11.13 3.57
N ASP A 53 5.80 9.88 3.13
CA ASP A 53 6.04 9.55 1.72
C ASP A 53 4.72 9.25 0.99
N LEU A 54 3.69 8.80 1.73
CA LEU A 54 2.34 8.55 1.19
C LEU A 54 1.54 9.84 1.00
N MET A 55 1.78 10.84 1.85
CA MET A 55 1.16 12.16 1.80
C MET A 55 2.17 13.18 1.31
N THR A 56 1.76 14.14 0.49
CA THR A 56 2.65 15.26 0.15
C THR A 56 3.04 16.00 1.44
N ARG A 57 4.34 16.29 1.59
CA ARG A 57 4.98 16.78 2.84
C ARG A 57 4.44 18.11 3.40
N SER A 58 3.54 18.79 2.70
CA SER A 58 2.94 20.03 3.19
C SER A 58 1.94 19.73 4.31
N GLN A 59 1.82 20.66 5.26
CA GLN A 59 0.71 20.63 6.21
C GLN A 59 -0.57 21.07 5.50
N PRO A 60 -1.68 20.33 5.64
CA PRO A 60 -2.98 20.74 5.12
C PRO A 60 -3.52 21.93 5.90
N ALA A 61 -4.22 22.84 5.21
CA ALA A 61 -4.89 23.97 5.85
C ALA A 61 -6.24 23.60 6.48
N SER A 62 -6.86 22.50 6.04
CA SER A 62 -8.16 22.03 6.52
C SER A 62 -8.35 20.54 6.26
N PHE A 63 -9.27 19.93 7.00
CA PHE A 63 -9.77 18.57 6.73
C PHE A 63 -11.21 18.66 6.27
N TYR A 64 -11.52 18.07 5.12
CA TYR A 64 -12.88 17.84 4.66
C TYR A 64 -13.38 16.49 5.17
N LEU A 65 -14.51 16.50 5.88
CA LEU A 65 -15.19 15.34 6.41
C LEU A 65 -16.40 15.05 5.50
N PRO A 66 -16.32 14.03 4.64
CA PRO A 66 -17.34 13.79 3.62
C PRO A 66 -18.66 13.27 4.20
N ASP A 67 -18.63 12.57 5.33
CA ASP A 67 -19.84 12.01 5.93
C ASP A 67 -20.73 13.12 6.53
N GLU A 68 -20.12 14.21 6.99
CA GLU A 68 -20.80 15.36 7.60
C GLU A 68 -20.89 16.59 6.67
N ASP A 69 -20.38 16.50 5.44
CA ASP A 69 -20.20 17.62 4.49
C ASP A 69 -19.61 18.87 5.16
N PHE A 70 -18.59 18.66 5.98
CA PHE A 70 -18.03 19.68 6.86
C PHE A 70 -16.53 19.86 6.63
N THR A 71 -16.06 21.11 6.69
CA THR A 71 -14.62 21.41 6.62
C THR A 71 -14.12 21.86 7.98
N TYR A 72 -13.34 21.01 8.63
CA TYR A 72 -12.64 21.30 9.88
C TYR A 72 -11.42 22.19 9.63
N ARG A 73 -11.29 23.27 10.41
CA ARG A 73 -10.29 24.33 10.20
C ARG A 73 -9.49 24.72 11.46
N ASP A 74 -9.58 23.96 12.55
CA ASP A 74 -8.74 24.24 13.72
C ASP A 74 -7.28 23.91 13.40
N ARG A 75 -6.48 24.95 13.25
CA ARG A 75 -5.08 24.86 12.87
C ARG A 75 -4.26 24.07 13.89
N SER A 76 -4.51 24.23 15.18
CA SER A 76 -3.71 23.58 16.23
C SER A 76 -3.88 22.06 16.22
N VAL A 77 -5.11 21.59 15.99
CA VAL A 77 -5.45 20.17 15.91
C VAL A 77 -4.96 19.58 14.60
N ILE A 78 -5.08 20.31 13.49
CA ILE A 78 -4.55 19.88 12.19
C ILE A 78 -3.03 19.73 12.23
N GLU A 79 -2.30 20.70 12.80
CA GLU A 79 -0.85 20.64 12.97
C GLU A 79 -0.44 19.48 13.89
N SER A 80 -1.17 19.25 14.98
CA SER A 80 -0.91 18.12 15.90
C SER A 80 -1.16 16.77 15.22
N PHE A 81 -2.27 16.63 14.49
CA PHE A 81 -2.58 15.40 13.77
C PHE A 81 -1.54 15.10 12.69
N THR A 82 -1.20 16.11 11.89
CA THR A 82 -0.27 15.94 10.77
C THR A 82 1.14 15.67 11.23
N SER A 83 1.63 16.37 12.26
CA SER A 83 2.95 16.10 12.83
C SER A 83 3.06 14.68 13.40
N LEU A 84 2.05 14.21 14.12
CA LEU A 84 2.00 12.82 14.60
C LEU A 84 1.97 11.83 13.45
N ALA A 85 1.10 12.06 12.46
CA ALA A 85 0.93 11.17 11.33
C ALA A 85 2.23 11.04 10.52
N LEU A 86 2.93 12.14 10.21
CA LEU A 86 4.15 12.17 9.40
C LEU A 86 5.31 11.34 9.97
N THR A 87 5.35 11.13 11.29
CA THR A 87 6.39 10.32 11.95
C THR A 87 6.14 8.81 11.89
N LYS A 88 4.96 8.39 11.46
CA LYS A 88 4.54 6.99 11.51
C LYS A 88 5.03 6.21 10.31
N GLN A 89 5.39 4.95 10.57
CA GLN A 89 5.49 3.92 9.55
C GLN A 89 4.11 3.33 9.27
N ALA A 90 3.83 3.08 8.01
CA ALA A 90 2.60 2.47 7.53
C ALA A 90 2.92 1.16 6.81
N LEU A 91 2.26 0.08 7.21
CA LEU A 91 2.42 -1.25 6.65
C LEU A 91 1.35 -1.52 5.60
N ARG A 92 1.73 -2.18 4.50
CA ARG A 92 0.80 -2.54 3.45
C ARG A 92 -0.19 -3.60 3.94
N LYS A 93 -1.48 -3.35 3.75
CA LYS A 93 -2.58 -4.31 3.92
C LYS A 93 -3.39 -4.40 2.63
N GLU A 94 -3.89 -5.60 2.36
CA GLU A 94 -4.68 -5.88 1.16
C GLU A 94 -6.08 -5.25 1.22
N GLU A 95 -6.65 -5.07 2.42
CA GLU A 95 -8.01 -4.54 2.58
C GLU A 95 -8.17 -3.58 3.78
N ALA A 96 -9.05 -2.60 3.59
CA ALA A 96 -9.48 -1.67 4.65
C ALA A 96 -10.53 -2.27 5.59
N THR A 97 -10.98 -3.50 5.38
CA THR A 97 -12.01 -4.17 6.20
C THR A 97 -11.66 -4.16 7.69
N SER A 98 -10.36 -4.13 8.02
CA SER A 98 -9.87 -3.99 9.40
C SER A 98 -10.10 -2.62 10.06
N ALA A 99 -10.41 -1.57 9.30
CA ALA A 99 -10.77 -0.24 9.83
C ALA A 99 -12.23 -0.16 10.28
N PHE A 100 -13.09 -1.04 9.76
CA PHE A 100 -14.52 -1.04 10.03
C PHE A 100 -14.82 -2.00 11.18
N ILE A 101 -14.82 -1.46 12.40
CA ILE A 101 -15.26 -2.19 13.58
C ILE A 101 -16.76 -1.93 13.75
N PRO A 102 -17.62 -2.98 13.84
CA PRO A 102 -19.05 -2.79 14.08
C PRO A 102 -19.29 -1.92 15.32
N GLY A 103 -20.06 -0.83 15.16
CA GLY A 103 -20.35 0.13 16.24
C GLY A 103 -19.27 1.19 16.50
N LYS A 104 -18.14 1.16 15.78
CA LYS A 104 -17.10 2.20 15.83
C LYS A 104 -16.73 2.61 14.41
N GLU A 105 -17.52 3.50 13.83
CA GLU A 105 -17.26 4.00 12.49
C GLU A 105 -15.97 4.85 12.44
N PRO A 106 -15.04 4.53 11.53
CA PRO A 106 -13.80 5.29 11.41
C PRO A 106 -14.11 6.73 10.97
N LEU A 107 -13.29 7.68 11.41
CA LEU A 107 -13.33 9.03 10.87
C LEU A 107 -12.86 8.97 9.41
N ARG A 108 -13.69 9.48 8.50
CA ARG A 108 -13.32 9.71 7.11
C ARG A 108 -12.90 11.15 6.94
N LEU A 109 -11.72 11.35 6.36
CA LEU A 109 -11.23 12.70 6.07
C LEU A 109 -10.49 12.74 4.74
N SER A 110 -10.55 13.89 4.09
CA SER A 110 -9.80 14.23 2.89
C SER A 110 -9.18 15.61 3.09
N TYR A 111 -8.03 15.86 2.46
CA TYR A 111 -7.40 17.17 2.45
C TYR A 111 -6.62 17.38 1.15
N GLU A 112 -6.20 18.61 0.86
CA GLU A 112 -5.56 18.95 -0.43
C GLU A 112 -4.42 17.97 -0.82
N ASN A 113 -3.56 17.64 0.15
CA ASN A 113 -2.45 16.72 -0.01
C ASN A 113 -2.83 15.24 -0.21
N SER A 114 -4.09 14.88 0.02
CA SER A 114 -4.60 13.53 -0.23
C SER A 114 -4.89 13.28 -1.71
N LYS A 115 -4.81 14.29 -2.60
CA LYS A 115 -5.24 14.19 -4.00
C LYS A 115 -6.69 13.70 -4.15
N GLY A 116 -7.57 14.15 -3.25
CA GLY A 116 -8.98 13.76 -3.21
C GLY A 116 -9.25 12.37 -2.64
N ARG A 117 -8.25 11.72 -2.04
CA ARG A 117 -8.38 10.39 -1.44
C ARG A 117 -8.97 10.50 -0.04
N ILE A 118 -9.91 9.61 0.26
CA ILE A 118 -10.48 9.50 1.61
C ILE A 118 -9.55 8.65 2.47
N ILE A 119 -8.98 9.28 3.48
CA ILE A 119 -8.19 8.65 4.54
C ILE A 119 -9.16 8.21 5.63
N LEU A 120 -8.95 7.02 6.18
CA LEU A 120 -9.75 6.50 7.28
C LEU A 120 -8.89 6.50 8.56
N VAL A 121 -9.47 6.91 9.67
CA VAL A 121 -8.83 6.80 11.00
C VAL A 121 -9.73 5.94 11.88
N ASP A 122 -9.25 4.78 12.31
CA ASP A 122 -10.03 3.91 13.20
C ASP A 122 -10.02 4.40 14.65
N ALA A 123 -10.83 3.77 15.50
CA ALA A 123 -10.96 4.13 16.90
C ALA A 123 -9.68 3.88 17.73
N ASP A 124 -8.75 3.06 17.23
CA ASP A 124 -7.46 2.82 17.87
C ASP A 124 -6.39 3.80 17.35
N GLY A 125 -6.77 4.74 16.47
CA GLY A 125 -5.88 5.75 15.90
C GLY A 125 -4.99 5.23 14.77
N ARG A 126 -5.33 4.09 14.15
CA ARG A 126 -4.64 3.65 12.93
C ARG A 126 -5.14 4.47 11.74
N ILE A 127 -4.20 4.95 10.95
CA ILE A 127 -4.48 5.73 9.75
C ILE A 127 -4.37 4.81 8.53
N TYR A 128 -5.46 4.67 7.78
CA TYR A 128 -5.55 3.89 6.56
C TYR A 128 -5.49 4.84 5.36
N THR A 129 -4.37 4.78 4.65
CA THR A 129 -4.16 5.58 3.44
C THR A 129 -4.40 4.72 2.20
N PRO A 130 -5.38 5.06 1.35
CA PRO A 130 -5.57 4.36 0.09
C PRO A 130 -4.52 4.78 -0.94
N VAL A 131 -4.02 3.81 -1.69
CA VAL A 131 -3.15 3.98 -2.84
C VAL A 131 -3.78 3.28 -4.02
N SER A 132 -4.02 4.01 -5.11
CA SER A 132 -4.69 3.47 -6.30
C SER A 132 -3.80 2.44 -6.99
N LYS A 133 -4.33 1.23 -7.20
CA LYS A 133 -3.64 0.20 -8.00
C LYS A 133 -3.41 0.70 -9.43
N ALA A 134 -4.34 1.51 -9.97
CA ALA A 134 -4.22 2.07 -11.32
C ALA A 134 -3.13 3.14 -11.44
N GLU A 135 -2.94 3.99 -10.42
CA GLU A 135 -1.83 4.95 -10.41
C GLU A 135 -0.49 4.23 -10.32
N LEU A 136 -0.34 3.27 -9.40
CA LEU A 136 0.86 2.42 -9.29
C LEU A 136 1.16 1.70 -10.60
N ARG A 137 0.11 1.22 -11.28
CA ARG A 137 0.19 0.58 -12.59
C ARG A 137 0.74 1.52 -13.66
N ASN A 138 0.28 2.77 -13.67
CA ASN A 138 0.66 3.77 -14.68
C ASN A 138 2.06 4.35 -14.43
N GLU A 139 2.47 4.49 -13.16
CA GLU A 139 3.82 4.93 -12.79
C GLU A 139 4.87 3.81 -12.96
N SER A 140 4.43 2.56 -12.85
CA SER A 140 5.27 1.38 -13.05
C SER A 140 5.63 1.20 -14.53
N ARG A 141 6.92 1.30 -14.85
CA ARG A 141 7.48 0.83 -16.14
C ARG A 141 7.53 -0.70 -16.26
N LEU A 142 7.08 -1.42 -15.23
CA LEU A 142 7.19 -2.88 -15.11
C LEU A 142 5.80 -3.51 -15.29
N HIS A 143 5.27 -3.37 -16.50
CA HIS A 143 3.91 -3.78 -16.90
C HIS A 143 3.56 -5.24 -16.59
N TRP A 144 4.55 -6.11 -16.49
CA TRP A 144 4.38 -7.55 -16.27
C TRP A 144 4.28 -7.95 -14.77
N LEU A 145 4.48 -7.02 -13.83
CA LEU A 145 4.39 -7.27 -12.38
C LEU A 145 3.02 -6.91 -11.79
N TRP A 146 2.03 -6.59 -12.62
CA TRP A 146 0.70 -6.14 -12.16
C TRP A 146 -0.13 -7.23 -11.48
N TRP A 147 0.16 -8.51 -11.74
CA TRP A 147 -0.48 -9.62 -11.03
C TRP A 147 -0.26 -9.56 -9.51
N LYS A 148 0.82 -8.90 -9.04
CA LYS A 148 1.07 -8.65 -7.61
C LYS A 148 0.22 -7.52 -7.03
N LEU A 149 -0.29 -6.62 -7.86
CA LEU A 149 -1.23 -5.56 -7.47
C LEU A 149 -2.67 -6.08 -7.44
N ASP A 150 -2.97 -7.13 -8.20
CA ASP A 150 -4.32 -7.66 -8.36
C ASP A 150 -4.73 -8.65 -7.25
N THR A 151 -4.05 -8.62 -6.10
CA THR A 151 -4.48 -9.39 -4.92
C THR A 151 -5.72 -8.68 -4.33
N GLY A 152 -6.90 -9.25 -4.57
CA GLY A 152 -8.17 -8.79 -4.02
C GLY A 152 -9.03 -7.90 -4.93
N ARG A 153 -10.31 -7.76 -4.57
CA ARG A 153 -11.35 -7.10 -5.38
C ARG A 153 -11.31 -5.56 -5.33
N SER A 154 -10.58 -4.98 -4.38
CA SER A 154 -10.47 -3.53 -4.21
C SER A 154 -9.57 -2.91 -5.29
N SER A 155 -9.97 -1.75 -5.83
CA SER A 155 -9.14 -0.90 -6.71
C SER A 155 -7.99 -0.21 -5.97
N TYR A 156 -7.97 -0.28 -4.64
CA TYR A 156 -6.99 0.35 -3.76
C TYR A 156 -6.23 -0.69 -2.93
N LEU A 157 -4.95 -0.41 -2.71
CA LEU A 157 -4.16 -0.97 -1.62
C LEU A 157 -4.18 0.01 -0.45
N TYR A 158 -4.08 -0.49 0.77
CA TYR A 158 -4.06 0.36 1.96
C TYR A 158 -2.71 0.26 2.65
N TYR A 159 -2.20 1.41 3.09
CA TYR A 159 -1.10 1.48 4.03
C TYR A 159 -1.63 1.91 5.38
N VAL A 160 -1.31 1.14 6.41
CA VAL A 160 -1.93 1.24 7.73
C VAL A 160 -0.86 1.47 8.78
N THR A 161 -0.99 2.53 9.56
CA THR A 161 -0.08 2.79 10.66
C THR A 161 -0.36 1.89 11.86
N GLU A 162 0.62 1.78 12.75
CA GLU A 162 0.38 1.24 14.09
C GLU A 162 -0.63 2.09 14.88
N PRO A 163 -1.38 1.46 15.82
CA PRO A 163 -2.37 2.16 16.64
C PRO A 163 -1.70 3.23 17.51
N ASP A 164 -2.40 4.34 17.74
CA ASP A 164 -1.91 5.46 18.53
C ASP A 164 -3.06 6.24 19.16
N ALA A 165 -3.08 6.22 20.49
CA ALA A 165 -4.09 6.89 21.28
C ALA A 165 -4.11 8.42 21.09
N ALA A 166 -2.98 9.05 20.77
CA ALA A 166 -2.95 10.48 20.50
C ALA A 166 -3.67 10.82 19.18
N VAL A 167 -3.46 10.01 18.15
CA VAL A 167 -4.19 10.13 16.88
C VAL A 167 -5.67 9.83 17.07
N ALA A 168 -6.02 8.81 17.86
CA ALA A 168 -7.41 8.48 18.17
C ALA A 168 -8.14 9.65 18.83
N ARG A 169 -7.53 10.29 19.84
CA ARG A 169 -8.10 11.45 20.53
C ARG A 169 -8.30 12.64 19.61
N LEU A 170 -7.33 12.94 18.74
CA LEU A 170 -7.46 14.02 17.77
C LEU A 170 -8.55 13.71 16.73
N ALA A 171 -8.67 12.46 16.30
CA ALA A 171 -9.73 12.03 15.39
C ALA A 171 -11.12 12.16 16.04
N GLU A 172 -11.28 11.77 17.30
CA GLU A 172 -12.52 11.99 18.07
C GLU A 172 -12.82 13.48 18.24
N GLN A 173 -11.82 14.31 18.52
CA GLN A 173 -11.98 15.76 18.60
C GLN A 173 -12.46 16.36 17.27
N ILE A 174 -11.86 15.96 16.15
CA ILE A 174 -12.26 16.40 14.81
C ILE A 174 -13.71 15.95 14.52
N LYS A 175 -14.02 14.67 14.78
CA LYS A 175 -15.36 14.09 14.55
C LYS A 175 -16.44 14.77 15.38
N SER A 176 -16.18 15.01 16.67
CA SER A 176 -17.13 15.66 17.58
C SER A 176 -17.33 17.15 17.30
N SER A 177 -16.43 17.77 16.54
CA SER A 177 -16.55 19.17 16.12
C SER A 177 -17.41 19.34 14.87
N ALA A 178 -17.68 18.25 14.14
CA ALA A 178 -18.57 18.31 13.00
C ALA A 178 -20.00 18.60 13.47
N PRO A 179 -20.75 19.48 12.79
CA PRO A 179 -22.15 19.67 13.11
C PRO A 179 -22.85 18.32 12.93
N VAL A 180 -23.58 17.88 13.96
CA VAL A 180 -24.48 16.72 13.83
C VAL A 180 -25.46 17.08 12.72
N GLN A 181 -25.30 16.49 11.53
CA GLN A 181 -26.36 16.56 10.54
C GLN A 181 -27.58 15.92 11.20
N ALA A 182 -28.60 16.73 11.48
CA ALA A 182 -29.88 16.25 11.97
C ALA A 182 -30.41 15.25 10.94
N ALA A 183 -30.23 13.96 11.20
CA ALA A 183 -30.87 12.91 10.45
C ALA A 183 -32.40 13.12 10.58
N GLY A 184 -33.02 13.61 9.52
CA GLY A 184 -34.48 13.62 9.36
C GLY A 184 -35.17 14.97 9.59
N ALA A 185 -35.06 15.87 8.62
CA ALA A 185 -36.09 16.88 8.36
C ALA A 185 -36.26 17.06 6.85
N ALA A 186 -36.87 16.08 6.17
CA ALA A 186 -37.72 16.22 4.97
C ALA A 186 -37.88 14.87 4.27
N GLY A 187 -39.13 14.41 4.12
CA GLY A 187 -39.52 13.29 3.25
C GLY A 187 -40.61 12.43 3.86
#